data_AF-A0A257RZG4-F1
#
_entry.id   AF-A0A257RZG4-F1
#
_cell.length_a   1.000
_cell.length_b   1.000
_cell.length_c   1.000
_cell.angle_alpha   90.00
_cell.angle_beta   90.00
_cell.angle_gamma   90.00
#
_symmetry.space_group_name_H-M   'P 1'
#
loop_
_entity.id
_entity.type
_entity.pdbx_description
1 polymer ?
#
loop_
_entity_poly.entity_id
_entity_poly.type
_entity_poly.pdbx_seq_one_letter_code
_entity_poly.pdbx_strand_id
1 'polypeptide(L)'
;MTWRGVMRLLVGLVLGLVFFTVLATMIFLIGTGLFWHFQHPFWQWWLYLFEASGDPVVRVWLVISGVPAFAIPFLAGVVQLVRGRRVTGWSLRRDHVPTKPVDAPIRAPTDNHGHARWMTMEEARARFPGPAPEYGGLVVGEAYEVHRDSVASMPFRPKDRSTWGQGGKAPLLIDPCEIGSTHCMMFAGSGGYKTTTAVSTLLTWTGSAIVLDPSVELGPMLRQAREAMGHKVYMLDPRTAREVGFNVLDWIDVSSPLAEIDVQA
;
A
#
# COMPACT_ATOMS: atom_id res chain seq x y z
N MET A 1 8.74 19.35 3.68
CA MET A 1 9.48 18.26 4.38
C MET A 1 8.47 17.44 5.15
N THR A 2 8.40 16.11 4.98
CA THR A 2 7.39 15.30 5.70
C THR A 2 7.75 15.21 7.18
N TRP A 3 6.76 15.10 8.07
CA TRP A 3 6.96 14.92 9.53
C TRP A 3 7.97 13.79 9.85
N ARG A 4 7.91 12.69 9.09
CA ARG A 4 8.85 11.57 9.18
C ARG A 4 10.28 11.94 8.79
N GLY A 5 10.46 12.87 7.85
CA GLY A 5 11.77 13.39 7.48
C GLY A 5 12.38 14.27 8.57
N VAL A 6 11.57 15.14 9.19
CA VAL A 6 11.99 15.99 10.32
C VAL A 6 12.44 15.13 11.50
N MET A 7 11.66 14.11 11.89
CA MET A 7 12.00 13.22 13.01
C MET A 7 13.32 12.46 12.79
N ARG A 8 13.57 12.00 11.57
CA ARG A 8 14.82 11.30 11.23
C ARG A 8 16.05 12.20 11.29
N LEU A 9 15.91 13.46 10.86
CA LEU A 9 16.99 14.45 10.97
C LEU A 9 17.32 14.76 12.43
N LEU A 10 16.29 14.92 13.27
CA LEU A 10 16.48 15.15 14.70
C LEU A 10 17.18 13.98 15.38
N VAL A 11 16.73 12.73 15.14
CA VAL A 11 17.38 11.53 15.68
C VAL A 11 18.82 11.40 15.19
N GLY A 12 19.07 11.65 13.91
CA GLY A 12 20.42 11.62 13.33
C GLY A 12 21.35 12.67 13.96
N LEU A 13 20.85 13.87 14.21
CA LEU A 13 21.60 14.95 14.85
C LEU A 13 21.94 14.60 16.30
N VAL A 14 20.99 14.05 17.06
CA VAL A 14 21.22 13.61 18.44
C VAL A 14 22.25 12.48 18.49
N LEU A 15 22.12 11.45 17.65
CA LEU A 15 23.08 10.35 17.61
C LEU A 15 24.47 10.82 17.15
N GLY A 16 24.53 11.73 16.18
CA GLY A 16 25.79 12.34 15.74
C GLY A 16 26.47 13.13 16.85
N LEU A 17 25.70 13.88 17.65
CA LEU A 17 26.21 14.66 18.78
C LEU A 17 26.74 13.75 19.90
N VAL A 18 26.03 12.66 20.22
CA VAL A 18 26.48 11.66 21.21
C VAL A 18 27.77 10.99 20.73
N PHE A 19 27.81 10.55 19.47
CA PHE A 19 29.00 9.93 18.88
C PHE A 19 30.21 10.88 18.91
N PHE A 20 30.01 12.12 18.48
CA PHE A 20 31.04 13.16 18.53
C PHE A 20 31.57 13.34 19.95
N THR A 21 30.67 13.51 20.92
CA THR A 21 31.03 13.82 22.30
C THR A 21 31.87 12.71 22.92
N VAL A 22 31.50 11.45 22.71
CA VAL A 22 32.25 10.31 23.24
C VAL A 22 33.59 10.15 22.52
N LEU A 23 33.59 10.14 21.18
CA LEU A 23 34.80 9.89 20.40
C LEU A 23 35.85 11.01 20.57
N ALA A 24 35.41 12.27 20.52
CA ALA A 24 36.29 13.41 20.73
C ALA A 24 36.88 13.39 22.15
N THR A 25 36.07 13.03 23.16
CA THR A 25 36.55 12.88 24.54
C THR A 25 37.58 11.76 24.68
N MET A 26 37.37 10.60 24.04
CA MET A 26 38.33 9.49 24.09
C MET A 26 39.67 9.87 23.48
N ILE A 27 39.66 10.45 22.27
CA ILE A 27 40.89 10.85 21.58
C ILE A 27 41.61 11.95 22.38
N PHE A 28 40.86 12.91 22.91
CA PHE A 28 41.42 14.01 23.70
C PHE A 28 42.08 13.50 24.98
N LEU A 29 41.40 12.67 25.78
CA LEU A 29 41.92 12.19 27.05
C LEU A 29 43.09 11.22 26.90
N ILE A 30 43.09 10.40 25.84
CA ILE A 30 44.22 9.53 25.52
C ILE A 30 45.42 10.37 25.06
N GLY A 31 45.21 11.33 24.16
CA GLY A 31 46.27 12.19 23.61
C GLY A 31 46.92 13.10 24.66
N THR A 32 46.15 13.53 25.66
CA THR A 32 46.65 14.34 26.78
C THR A 32 47.14 13.52 27.98
N GLY A 33 47.00 12.19 27.96
CA GLY A 33 47.37 11.31 29.08
C GLY A 33 46.41 11.39 30.29
N LEU A 34 45.27 12.05 30.15
CA LEU A 34 44.31 12.30 31.23
C LEU A 34 43.25 11.21 31.39
N PHE A 35 43.28 10.16 30.56
CA PHE A 35 42.24 9.13 30.52
C PHE A 35 41.91 8.50 31.89
N TRP A 36 42.92 8.18 32.69
CA TRP A 36 42.73 7.54 34.00
C TRP A 36 42.39 8.50 35.13
N HIS A 37 42.36 9.81 34.88
CA HIS A 37 42.09 10.82 35.91
C HIS A 37 40.59 11.05 36.14
N PHE A 38 39.73 10.53 35.27
CA PHE A 38 38.29 10.71 35.34
C PHE A 38 37.56 9.38 35.54
N GLN A 39 36.62 9.33 36.49
CA GLN A 39 35.76 8.16 36.69
C GLN A 39 34.77 7.95 35.53
N HIS A 40 34.38 9.04 34.85
CA HIS A 40 33.39 9.01 33.76
C HIS A 40 33.91 9.78 32.54
N PRO A 41 34.78 9.17 31.71
CA PRO A 41 35.49 9.86 30.63
C PRO A 41 34.64 10.02 29.35
N PHE A 42 33.41 10.54 29.43
CA PHE A 42 32.49 10.56 28.28
C PHE A 42 32.17 11.94 27.70
N TRP A 43 32.55 13.03 28.37
CA TRP A 43 32.14 14.39 27.98
C TRP A 43 33.21 15.47 28.17
N GLN A 44 34.42 15.10 28.62
CA GLN A 44 35.49 16.03 29.01
C GLN A 44 35.98 16.91 27.86
N TRP A 45 35.76 16.52 26.60
CA TRP A 45 36.05 17.40 25.46
C TRP A 45 35.33 18.74 25.59
N TRP A 46 34.07 18.74 26.04
CA TRP A 46 33.30 19.98 26.27
C TRP A 46 33.80 20.75 27.48
N LEU A 47 34.14 20.06 28.56
CA LEU A 47 34.69 20.67 29.77
C LEU A 47 35.96 21.47 29.45
N TYR A 48 36.91 20.86 28.75
CA TYR A 48 38.17 21.51 28.40
C TYR A 48 38.00 22.60 27.32
N LEU A 49 37.00 22.47 26.44
CA LEU A 49 36.66 23.53 25.50
C LEU A 49 36.20 24.81 26.22
N PHE A 50 35.34 24.68 27.23
CA PHE A 50 34.76 25.83 27.91
C PHE A 50 35.62 26.38 29.05
N GLU A 51 36.34 25.52 29.77
CA GLU A 51 37.04 25.89 31.01
C GLU A 51 38.55 26.08 30.83
N ALA A 52 39.17 25.46 29.82
CA ALA A 52 40.63 25.35 29.71
C ALA A 52 41.19 25.60 28.30
N SER A 53 40.42 26.20 27.39
CA SER A 53 40.83 26.43 25.99
C SER A 53 41.93 27.50 25.80
N GLY A 54 42.29 28.20 26.88
CA GLY A 54 43.40 29.16 26.91
C GLY A 54 44.79 28.50 26.91
N ASP A 55 44.90 27.21 27.27
CA ASP A 55 46.16 26.47 27.22
C ASP A 55 46.48 26.05 25.77
N PRO A 56 47.68 26.37 25.24
CA PRO A 56 48.08 26.03 23.88
C PRO A 56 48.03 24.52 23.57
N VAL A 57 48.41 23.67 24.53
CA VAL A 57 48.45 22.21 24.39
C VAL A 57 47.04 21.65 24.35
N VAL A 58 46.16 22.11 25.26
CA VAL A 58 44.74 21.74 25.28
C VAL A 58 44.07 22.13 23.97
N ARG A 59 44.32 23.35 23.48
CA ARG A 59 43.75 23.86 22.24
C ARG A 59 44.13 23.02 21.02
N VAL A 60 45.39 22.58 20.92
CA VAL A 60 45.84 21.68 19.85
C VAL A 60 45.11 20.34 19.94
N TRP A 61 45.02 19.75 21.12
CA TRP A 61 44.35 18.46 21.31
C TRP A 61 42.84 18.52 21.11
N LEU A 62 42.17 19.64 21.41
CA LEU A 62 40.75 19.84 21.11
C LEU A 62 40.48 19.80 19.60
N VAL A 63 41.38 20.37 18.79
CA VAL A 63 41.27 20.34 17.33
C VAL A 63 41.57 18.94 16.78
N ILE A 64 42.66 18.30 17.25
CA ILE A 64 43.06 16.95 16.82
C ILE A 64 41.98 15.92 17.12
N SER A 65 41.28 16.04 18.24
CA SER A 65 40.22 15.12 18.63
C SER A 65 38.86 15.48 18.02
N GLY A 66 38.52 16.76 17.94
CA GLY A 66 37.23 17.24 17.44
C GLY A 66 37.04 17.06 15.94
N VAL A 67 38.07 17.36 15.13
CA VAL A 67 37.96 17.32 13.66
C VAL A 67 37.65 15.91 13.14
N PRO A 68 38.36 14.83 13.54
CA PRO A 68 38.04 13.47 13.12
C PRO A 68 36.69 12.99 13.66
N ALA A 69 36.36 13.33 14.91
CA ALA A 69 35.10 12.94 15.54
C ALA A 69 33.88 13.58 14.85
N PHE A 70 34.04 14.76 14.25
CA PHE A 70 33.00 15.41 13.45
C PHE A 70 32.99 14.91 11.99
N ALA A 71 34.16 14.68 11.39
CA ALA A 71 34.28 14.29 9.99
C ALA A 71 33.57 12.96 9.70
N ILE A 72 33.62 11.98 10.62
CA ILE A 72 33.01 10.66 10.43
C ILE A 72 31.47 10.74 10.27
N PRO A 73 30.69 11.28 11.23
CA PRO A 73 29.23 11.40 11.08
C PRO A 73 28.85 12.37 9.96
N PHE A 74 29.64 13.42 9.72
CA PHE A 74 29.38 14.37 8.64
C PHE A 74 29.53 13.72 7.26
N LEU A 75 30.65 13.02 7.01
CA LEU A 75 30.87 12.29 5.75
C LEU A 75 29.84 11.17 5.57
N ALA A 76 29.49 10.44 6.64
CA ALA A 76 28.41 9.46 6.59
C ALA A 76 27.08 10.12 6.19
N GLY A 77 26.74 11.28 6.76
CA GLY A 77 25.55 12.05 6.41
C GLY A 77 25.55 12.52 4.95
N VAL A 78 26.68 13.06 4.47
CA VAL A 78 26.86 13.51 3.07
C VAL A 78 26.76 12.34 2.10
N VAL A 79 27.41 11.21 2.38
CA VAL A 79 27.32 10.00 1.54
C VAL A 79 25.88 9.51 1.46
N GLN A 80 25.13 9.53 2.56
CA GLN A 80 23.71 9.16 2.57
C GLN A 80 22.84 10.14 1.79
N LEU A 81 23.16 11.44 1.80
CA LEU A 81 22.47 12.46 1.03
C LEU A 81 22.75 12.31 -0.48
N VAL A 82 24.02 12.17 -0.86
CA VAL A 82 24.49 12.05 -2.25
C VAL A 82 24.03 10.73 -2.89
N ARG A 83 24.02 9.62 -2.13
CA ARG A 83 23.50 8.32 -2.61
C ARG A 83 21.98 8.28 -2.75
N GLY A 84 21.28 9.40 -2.58
CA GLY A 84 19.91 9.61 -3.02
C GLY A 84 18.95 8.50 -2.60
N ARG A 85 18.48 8.53 -1.35
CA ARG A 85 17.32 7.73 -0.90
C ARG A 85 17.41 6.22 -1.20
N ARG A 86 18.41 5.54 -0.63
CA ARG A 86 18.33 4.07 -0.39
C ARG A 86 18.71 3.66 1.03
N VAL A 87 18.48 4.50 2.03
CA VAL A 87 18.18 3.95 3.35
C VAL A 87 16.72 3.54 3.30
N THR A 88 16.47 2.32 2.79
CA THR A 88 15.30 1.56 3.23
C THR A 88 15.29 1.69 4.74
N GLY A 89 14.26 2.34 5.29
CA GLY A 89 14.17 2.49 6.74
C GLY A 89 14.29 1.13 7.41
N TRP A 90 14.41 1.11 8.73
CA TRP A 90 14.13 -0.11 9.50
C TRP A 90 12.68 -0.50 9.23
N SER A 91 12.47 -1.24 8.16
CA SER A 91 11.27 -1.99 7.89
C SER A 91 11.41 -3.23 8.74
N LEU A 92 10.50 -3.40 9.70
CA LEU A 92 10.35 -4.68 10.41
C LEU A 92 9.97 -5.82 9.45
N ARG A 93 9.57 -5.49 8.20
CA ARG A 93 9.55 -6.47 7.11
C ARG A 93 10.96 -6.58 6.53
N ARG A 94 11.70 -7.58 7.00
CA ARG A 94 12.82 -8.14 6.27
C ARG A 94 12.23 -9.02 5.18
N ASP A 95 12.42 -8.64 3.92
CA ASP A 95 12.34 -9.59 2.82
C ASP A 95 13.54 -10.52 3.00
N HIS A 96 13.34 -11.62 3.72
CA HIS A 96 14.37 -12.63 3.85
C HIS A 96 14.56 -13.25 2.48
N VAL A 97 15.73 -13.03 1.88
CA VAL A 97 16.18 -13.86 0.77
C VAL A 97 16.13 -15.30 1.28
N PRO A 98 15.38 -16.21 0.61
CA PRO A 98 15.24 -17.58 1.08
C PRO A 98 16.61 -18.18 1.34
N THR A 99 16.88 -18.56 2.59
CA THR A 99 18.16 -19.16 3.00
C THR A 99 18.32 -20.59 2.47
N LYS A 100 17.23 -21.17 1.97
CA LYS A 100 17.20 -22.44 1.25
C LYS A 100 16.56 -22.23 -0.11
N PRO A 101 17.02 -22.94 -1.16
CA PRO A 101 16.24 -23.09 -2.38
C PRO A 101 14.83 -23.50 -2.01
N VAL A 102 13.84 -22.76 -2.50
CA VAL A 102 12.43 -23.17 -2.33
C VAL A 102 12.22 -24.29 -3.34
N ASP A 103 12.04 -25.51 -2.85
CA ASP A 103 11.68 -26.63 -3.71
C ASP A 103 10.39 -26.29 -4.47
N ALA A 104 10.35 -26.67 -5.76
CA ALA A 104 9.15 -26.46 -6.56
C ALA A 104 7.97 -27.20 -5.90
N PRO A 105 6.77 -26.59 -5.83
CA PRO A 105 5.60 -27.24 -5.27
C PRO A 105 5.35 -28.59 -5.93
N ILE A 106 5.29 -29.67 -5.14
CA ILE A 106 4.99 -31.01 -5.62
C ILE A 106 3.47 -31.22 -5.56
N ARG A 107 2.86 -31.66 -6.66
CA ARG A 107 1.44 -32.00 -6.66
C ARG A 107 1.20 -33.23 -5.78
N ALA A 108 0.19 -33.17 -4.94
CA ALA A 108 -0.25 -34.33 -4.18
C ALA A 108 -0.73 -35.44 -5.13
N PRO A 109 -0.52 -36.73 -4.82
CA PRO A 109 -1.03 -37.84 -5.62
C PRO A 109 -2.56 -37.97 -5.59
N THR A 110 -3.22 -37.31 -4.65
CA THR A 110 -4.66 -37.41 -4.39
C THR A 110 -5.32 -36.05 -4.41
N ASP A 111 -6.59 -36.03 -4.80
CA ASP A 111 -7.44 -34.85 -4.96
C ASP A 111 -7.99 -34.33 -3.63
N ASN A 112 -7.57 -34.88 -2.49
CA ASN A 112 -8.00 -34.47 -1.16
C ASN A 112 -7.84 -32.95 -0.91
N HIS A 113 -6.92 -32.30 -1.61
CA HIS A 113 -6.71 -30.85 -1.57
C HIS A 113 -6.99 -30.15 -2.92
N GLY A 114 -7.63 -30.85 -3.86
CA GLY A 114 -7.95 -30.39 -5.20
C GLY A 114 -6.80 -30.45 -6.20
N HIS A 115 -7.14 -30.14 -7.45
CA HIS A 115 -6.23 -30.11 -8.60
C HIS A 115 -6.08 -28.71 -9.20
N ALA A 116 -6.06 -27.69 -8.33
CA ALA A 116 -5.93 -26.32 -8.78
C ALA A 116 -4.63 -26.12 -9.58
N ARG A 117 -4.77 -25.45 -10.71
CA ARG A 117 -3.66 -24.95 -11.52
C ARG A 117 -4.07 -23.63 -12.15
N TRP A 118 -3.08 -22.84 -12.53
CA TRP A 118 -3.31 -21.70 -13.40
C TRP A 118 -3.88 -22.18 -14.73
N MET A 119 -4.98 -21.56 -15.15
CA MET A 119 -5.53 -21.75 -16.49
C MET A 119 -4.60 -21.13 -17.52
N THR A 120 -4.54 -21.72 -18.71
CA THR A 120 -4.04 -21.00 -19.88
C THR A 120 -5.02 -19.89 -20.26
N MET A 121 -4.59 -18.90 -21.03
CA MET A 121 -5.49 -17.84 -21.49
C MET A 121 -6.60 -18.37 -22.42
N GLU A 122 -6.34 -19.45 -23.15
CA GLU A 122 -7.35 -20.15 -23.96
C GLU A 122 -8.44 -20.75 -23.07
N GLU A 123 -8.05 -21.46 -22.02
CA GLU A 123 -8.99 -22.02 -21.04
C GLU A 123 -9.76 -20.94 -20.29
N ALA A 124 -9.09 -19.84 -19.92
CA ALA A 124 -9.74 -18.71 -19.28
C ALA A 124 -10.82 -18.10 -20.18
N ARG A 125 -10.54 -17.91 -21.47
CA ARG A 125 -11.53 -17.42 -22.45
C ARG A 125 -12.67 -18.42 -22.68
N ALA A 126 -12.38 -19.71 -22.70
CA ALA A 126 -13.43 -20.74 -22.80
C ALA A 126 -14.33 -20.76 -21.55
N ARG A 127 -13.75 -20.55 -20.35
CA ARG A 127 -14.49 -20.54 -19.09
C ARG A 127 -15.27 -19.25 -18.85
N PHE A 128 -14.76 -18.12 -19.35
CA PHE A 128 -15.34 -16.79 -19.21
C PHE A 128 -15.59 -16.19 -20.61
N PRO A 129 -16.53 -16.78 -21.38
CA PRO A 129 -16.68 -16.54 -22.82
C PRO A 129 -17.19 -15.13 -23.16
N GLY A 130 -17.77 -14.42 -22.20
CA GLY A 130 -18.38 -13.13 -22.46
C GLY A 130 -19.75 -12.98 -21.78
N PRO A 131 -20.47 -11.91 -22.11
CA PRO A 131 -21.71 -11.57 -21.45
C PRO A 131 -22.86 -12.50 -21.87
N ALA A 132 -23.66 -12.94 -20.91
CA ALA A 132 -24.91 -13.65 -21.17
C ALA A 132 -26.00 -12.67 -21.66
N PRO A 133 -26.93 -13.08 -22.55
CA PRO A 133 -28.00 -12.20 -23.02
C PRO A 133 -28.93 -11.68 -21.92
N GLU A 134 -29.12 -12.46 -20.85
CA GLU A 134 -30.07 -12.14 -19.78
C GLU A 134 -29.51 -11.11 -18.80
N TYR A 135 -28.31 -11.38 -18.26
CA TYR A 135 -27.73 -10.58 -17.17
C TYR A 135 -26.42 -9.88 -17.52
N GLY A 136 -25.85 -10.13 -18.69
CA GLY A 136 -24.55 -9.58 -19.10
C GLY A 136 -23.35 -10.14 -18.33
N GLY A 137 -23.50 -10.63 -17.11
CA GLY A 137 -22.46 -11.35 -16.38
C GLY A 137 -21.47 -10.47 -15.61
N LEU A 138 -20.59 -11.14 -14.86
CA LEU A 138 -19.61 -10.52 -13.94
C LEU A 138 -18.23 -10.46 -14.56
N VAL A 139 -17.61 -9.28 -14.56
CA VAL A 139 -16.24 -9.11 -15.07
C VAL A 139 -15.23 -9.70 -14.08
N VAL A 140 -14.44 -10.67 -14.54
CA VAL A 140 -13.35 -11.29 -13.77
C VAL A 140 -12.07 -10.46 -13.92
N GLY A 141 -11.84 -9.91 -15.11
CA GLY A 141 -10.67 -9.12 -15.46
C GLY A 141 -10.47 -9.05 -16.97
N GLU A 142 -9.29 -8.61 -17.40
CA GLU A 142 -8.92 -8.61 -18.81
C GLU A 142 -8.23 -9.92 -19.20
N ALA A 143 -8.44 -10.37 -20.43
CA ALA A 143 -7.76 -11.52 -21.04
C ALA A 143 -6.30 -11.18 -21.40
N TYR A 144 -5.53 -10.75 -20.40
CA TYR A 144 -4.21 -10.14 -20.54
C TYR A 144 -3.22 -10.69 -19.50
N GLU A 145 -2.14 -11.31 -19.99
CA GLU A 145 -1.04 -11.80 -19.18
C GLU A 145 0.05 -10.73 -19.01
N VAL A 146 -0.13 -9.80 -18.06
CA VAL A 146 0.80 -8.68 -17.85
C VAL A 146 2.26 -9.09 -17.68
N HIS A 147 2.53 -10.28 -17.11
CA HIS A 147 3.88 -10.79 -16.91
C HIS A 147 4.64 -11.10 -18.20
N ARG A 148 3.94 -11.20 -19.34
CA ARG A 148 4.52 -11.44 -20.67
C ARG A 148 4.71 -10.16 -21.49
N ASP A 149 4.16 -9.04 -21.02
CA ASP A 149 4.30 -7.76 -21.70
C ASP A 149 5.68 -7.15 -21.45
N SER A 150 6.11 -6.29 -22.37
CA SER A 150 7.28 -5.43 -22.24
C SER A 150 7.33 -4.62 -20.94
N VAL A 151 6.17 -4.26 -20.38
CA VAL A 151 6.04 -3.50 -19.14
C VAL A 151 6.14 -4.35 -17.86
N ALA A 152 6.29 -5.68 -17.96
CA ALA A 152 6.32 -6.56 -16.78
C ALA A 152 7.45 -6.24 -15.79
N SER A 153 8.54 -5.64 -16.28
CA SER A 153 9.72 -5.28 -15.48
C SER A 153 9.61 -3.94 -14.73
N MET A 154 8.57 -3.14 -15.01
CA MET A 154 8.38 -1.82 -14.40
C MET A 154 7.19 -1.78 -13.43
N PRO A 155 7.24 -0.95 -12.38
CA PRO A 155 6.11 -0.78 -11.48
C PRO A 155 4.91 -0.13 -12.18
N PHE A 156 3.73 -0.70 -12.00
CA PHE A 156 2.47 -0.10 -12.48
C PHE A 156 2.20 1.26 -11.81
N ARG A 157 1.86 2.26 -12.62
CA ARG A 157 1.48 3.61 -12.19
C ARG A 157 0.19 4.05 -12.90
N PRO A 158 -0.93 4.21 -12.16
CA PRO A 158 -2.21 4.61 -12.78
C PRO A 158 -2.17 5.95 -13.49
N LYS A 159 -1.35 6.89 -13.03
CA LYS A 159 -1.25 8.22 -13.66
C LYS A 159 -0.36 8.23 -14.91
N ASP A 160 0.29 7.12 -15.23
CA ASP A 160 1.24 7.01 -16.32
C ASP A 160 0.88 5.82 -17.21
N ARG A 161 0.22 6.12 -18.33
CA ARG A 161 -0.25 5.14 -19.31
C ARG A 161 0.87 4.30 -19.91
N SER A 162 2.12 4.78 -19.90
CA SER A 162 3.26 4.00 -20.41
C SER A 162 3.52 2.73 -19.59
N THR A 163 3.03 2.68 -18.35
CA THR A 163 3.17 1.53 -17.44
C THR A 163 2.05 0.50 -17.54
N TRP A 164 1.05 0.71 -18.41
CA TRP A 164 -0.16 -0.12 -18.45
C TRP A 164 -0.02 -1.33 -19.37
N GLY A 165 0.90 -1.28 -20.34
CA GLY A 165 0.99 -2.28 -21.42
C GLY A 165 -0.33 -2.34 -22.20
N GLN A 166 -0.91 -3.53 -22.32
CA GLN A 166 -2.25 -3.72 -22.93
C GLN A 166 -3.42 -3.51 -21.96
N GLY A 167 -3.15 -3.16 -20.70
CA GLY A 167 -4.17 -2.88 -19.71
C GLY A 167 -5.14 -1.79 -20.15
N GLY A 168 -6.45 -2.04 -20.02
CA GLY A 168 -7.52 -1.16 -20.48
C GLY A 168 -7.90 -1.31 -21.96
N LYS A 169 -7.26 -2.22 -22.69
CA LYS A 169 -7.52 -2.47 -24.13
C LYS A 169 -7.78 -3.94 -24.45
N ALA A 170 -7.31 -4.85 -23.61
CA ALA A 170 -7.52 -6.27 -23.81
C ALA A 170 -9.00 -6.65 -23.62
N PRO A 171 -9.52 -7.68 -24.32
CA PRO A 171 -10.88 -8.14 -24.15
C PRO A 171 -11.17 -8.54 -22.71
N LEU A 172 -12.40 -8.29 -22.24
CA LEU A 172 -12.82 -8.71 -20.89
C LEU A 172 -13.09 -10.22 -20.84
N LEU A 173 -12.70 -10.83 -19.73
CA LEU A 173 -13.16 -12.14 -19.29
C LEU A 173 -14.39 -11.92 -18.42
N ILE A 174 -15.54 -12.41 -18.89
CA ILE A 174 -16.83 -12.22 -18.22
C ILE A 174 -17.42 -13.58 -17.90
N ASP A 175 -17.76 -13.79 -16.63
CA ASP A 175 -18.53 -14.95 -16.19
C ASP A 175 -20.01 -14.71 -16.53
N PRO A 176 -20.62 -15.55 -17.39
CA PRO A 176 -22.03 -15.40 -17.75
C PRO A 176 -22.99 -15.69 -16.59
N CYS A 177 -22.49 -16.16 -15.44
CA CYS A 177 -23.29 -16.47 -14.25
C CYS A 177 -24.32 -17.59 -14.46
N GLU A 178 -23.99 -18.56 -15.31
CA GLU A 178 -24.88 -19.70 -15.62
C GLU A 178 -24.59 -20.93 -14.76
N ILE A 179 -23.43 -20.98 -14.09
CA ILE A 179 -22.94 -22.17 -13.39
C ILE A 179 -22.59 -21.83 -11.94
N GLY A 180 -23.07 -22.66 -11.01
CA GLY A 180 -22.74 -22.56 -9.59
C GLY A 180 -23.59 -21.52 -8.85
N SER A 181 -23.05 -20.99 -7.75
CA SER A 181 -23.77 -20.03 -6.88
C SER A 181 -23.85 -18.62 -7.44
N THR A 182 -23.13 -18.33 -8.53
CA THR A 182 -23.02 -17.02 -9.22
C THR A 182 -22.54 -15.85 -8.35
N HIS A 183 -22.38 -16.05 -7.05
CA HIS A 183 -21.80 -15.10 -6.11
C HIS A 183 -20.28 -15.01 -6.27
N CYS A 184 -19.76 -13.78 -6.21
CA CYS A 184 -18.34 -13.49 -6.31
C CYS A 184 -17.83 -12.86 -5.01
N MET A 185 -16.60 -13.21 -4.63
CA MET A 185 -15.88 -12.61 -3.52
C MET A 185 -14.54 -12.05 -4.01
N MET A 186 -14.31 -10.76 -3.75
CA MET A 186 -13.07 -10.08 -4.12
C MET A 186 -12.23 -9.77 -2.89
N PHE A 187 -10.99 -10.26 -2.89
CA PHE A 187 -9.98 -9.93 -1.89
C PHE A 187 -8.94 -8.99 -2.49
N ALA A 188 -8.96 -7.72 -2.07
CA ALA A 188 -7.96 -6.74 -2.50
C ALA A 188 -7.68 -5.70 -1.42
N GLY A 189 -6.39 -5.38 -1.25
CA GLY A 189 -5.93 -4.33 -0.34
C GLY A 189 -6.39 -2.92 -0.74
N SER A 190 -6.13 -1.94 0.12
CA SER A 190 -6.29 -0.53 -0.27
C SER A 190 -5.40 -0.20 -1.46
N GLY A 191 -5.92 0.56 -2.43
CA GLY A 191 -5.24 0.81 -3.70
C GLY A 191 -5.25 -0.37 -4.69
N GLY A 192 -5.93 -1.48 -4.39
CA GLY A 192 -6.05 -2.64 -5.28
C GLY A 192 -7.16 -2.53 -6.33
N TYR A 193 -7.63 -1.32 -6.65
CA TYR A 193 -8.62 -1.05 -7.72
C TYR A 193 -9.96 -1.82 -7.61
N LYS A 194 -10.41 -2.12 -6.39
CA LYS A 194 -11.73 -2.72 -6.13
C LYS A 194 -12.87 -1.97 -6.83
N THR A 195 -12.85 -0.64 -6.73
CA THR A 195 -13.83 0.24 -7.38
C THR A 195 -13.84 0.04 -8.89
N THR A 196 -12.69 -0.12 -9.54
CA THR A 196 -12.60 -0.36 -10.99
C THR A 196 -13.29 -1.67 -11.39
N THR A 197 -13.22 -2.71 -10.56
CA THR A 197 -13.95 -3.95 -10.84
C THR A 197 -15.46 -3.77 -10.72
N ALA A 198 -15.92 -3.04 -9.69
CA ALA A 198 -17.33 -2.70 -9.56
C ALA A 198 -17.83 -1.86 -10.75
N VAL A 199 -17.02 -0.91 -11.23
CA VAL A 199 -17.28 -0.12 -12.44
C VAL A 199 -17.45 -1.03 -13.65
N SER A 200 -16.50 -1.93 -13.91
CA SER A 200 -16.61 -2.83 -15.07
C SER A 200 -17.84 -3.73 -15.00
N THR A 201 -18.16 -4.27 -13.83
CA THR A 201 -19.35 -5.10 -13.63
C THR A 201 -20.64 -4.31 -13.86
N LEU A 202 -20.75 -3.09 -13.32
CA LEU A 202 -21.93 -2.24 -13.54
C LEU A 202 -22.04 -1.72 -14.98
N LEU A 203 -20.97 -1.81 -15.78
CA LEU A 203 -21.03 -1.49 -17.21
C LEU A 203 -21.43 -2.69 -18.07
N THR A 204 -21.31 -3.92 -17.56
CA THR A 204 -21.69 -5.15 -18.31
C THR A 204 -22.98 -5.77 -17.82
N TRP A 205 -23.32 -5.61 -16.54
CA TRP A 205 -24.47 -6.27 -15.92
C TRP A 205 -25.80 -5.65 -16.38
N THR A 206 -26.57 -6.34 -17.21
CA THR A 206 -27.86 -5.86 -17.73
C THR A 206 -29.04 -6.13 -16.79
N GLY A 207 -28.81 -6.87 -15.70
CA GLY A 207 -29.82 -7.08 -14.67
C GLY A 207 -30.01 -5.88 -13.74
N SER A 208 -31.02 -5.98 -12.87
CA SER A 208 -31.16 -5.07 -11.73
C SER A 208 -29.98 -5.21 -10.78
N ALA A 209 -29.56 -4.12 -10.16
CA ALA A 209 -28.44 -4.10 -9.23
C ALA A 209 -28.74 -3.17 -8.05
N ILE A 210 -28.38 -3.62 -6.84
CA ILE A 210 -28.35 -2.80 -5.63
C ILE A 210 -26.87 -2.62 -5.28
N VAL A 211 -26.43 -1.37 -5.17
CA VAL A 211 -25.03 -1.04 -4.95
C VAL A 211 -24.89 -0.28 -3.65
N LEU A 212 -24.14 -0.84 -2.71
CA LEU A 212 -23.69 -0.11 -1.52
C LEU A 212 -22.43 0.66 -1.89
N ASP A 213 -22.54 1.99 -1.96
CA ASP A 213 -21.45 2.90 -2.37
C ASP A 213 -21.12 3.90 -1.25
N PRO A 214 -20.38 3.49 -0.20
CA PRO A 214 -20.09 4.35 0.95
C PRO A 214 -19.26 5.59 0.58
N SER A 215 -18.49 5.53 -0.50
CA SER A 215 -17.65 6.64 -0.97
C SER A 215 -18.38 7.56 -1.94
N VAL A 216 -19.60 7.19 -2.37
CA VAL A 216 -20.43 7.96 -3.30
C VAL A 216 -19.68 8.26 -4.61
N GLU A 217 -18.88 7.31 -5.07
CA GLU A 217 -18.09 7.44 -6.31
C GLU A 217 -18.82 6.81 -7.50
N LEU A 218 -19.45 5.64 -7.32
CA LEU A 218 -20.04 4.84 -8.38
C LEU A 218 -21.34 5.45 -8.90
N GLY A 219 -22.22 5.89 -8.02
CA GLY A 219 -23.55 6.41 -8.38
C GLY A 219 -23.48 7.57 -9.40
N PRO A 220 -22.80 8.68 -9.06
CA PRO A 220 -22.62 9.81 -9.98
C PRO A 220 -21.83 9.43 -11.25
N MET A 221 -20.82 8.58 -11.11
CA MET A 221 -19.95 8.17 -12.24
C MET A 221 -20.70 7.34 -13.28
N LEU A 222 -21.64 6.49 -12.85
CA LEU A 222 -22.23 5.46 -13.71
C LEU A 222 -23.69 5.70 -14.06
N ARG A 223 -24.40 6.65 -13.43
CA ARG A 223 -25.82 6.94 -13.68
C ARG A 223 -26.12 6.99 -15.18
N GLN A 224 -25.40 7.83 -15.94
CA GLN A 224 -25.66 8.03 -17.36
C GLN A 224 -25.50 6.72 -18.16
N ALA A 225 -24.47 5.92 -17.87
CA ALA A 225 -24.23 4.66 -18.56
C ALA A 225 -25.33 3.64 -18.24
N ARG A 226 -25.80 3.57 -16.99
CA ARG A 226 -26.90 2.69 -16.58
C ARG A 226 -28.22 3.10 -17.21
N GLU A 227 -28.52 4.40 -17.25
CA GLU A 227 -29.72 4.93 -17.92
C GLU A 227 -29.69 4.68 -19.43
N ALA A 228 -28.52 4.79 -20.06
CA ALA A 228 -28.35 4.45 -21.48
C ALA A 228 -28.59 2.97 -21.77
N MET A 229 -28.42 2.08 -20.79
CA MET A 229 -28.79 0.66 -20.87
C MET A 229 -30.30 0.42 -20.61
N GLY A 230 -31.08 1.48 -20.35
CA GLY A 230 -32.52 1.39 -20.08
C GLY A 230 -32.88 1.22 -18.61
N HIS A 231 -31.91 1.29 -17.69
CA HIS A 231 -32.21 1.19 -16.27
C HIS A 231 -32.79 2.49 -15.70
N LYS A 232 -33.73 2.34 -14.76
CA LYS A 232 -34.12 3.43 -13.85
C LYS A 232 -33.11 3.47 -12.70
N VAL A 233 -32.40 4.58 -12.56
CA VAL A 233 -31.37 4.75 -11.53
C VAL A 233 -31.88 5.61 -10.39
N TYR A 234 -31.91 5.02 -9.19
CA TYR A 234 -32.21 5.71 -7.94
C TYR A 234 -30.95 5.74 -7.08
N MET A 235 -30.66 6.90 -6.48
CA MET A 235 -29.54 7.08 -5.56
C MET A 235 -30.12 7.48 -4.22
N LEU A 236 -30.01 6.59 -3.24
CA LEU A 236 -30.47 6.84 -1.88
C LEU A 236 -29.32 7.43 -1.09
N ASP A 237 -29.43 8.71 -0.75
CA ASP A 237 -28.44 9.44 0.01
C ASP A 237 -29.15 10.17 1.17
N PRO A 238 -28.74 9.95 2.43
CA PRO A 238 -29.33 10.66 3.58
C PRO A 238 -29.32 12.18 3.43
N ARG A 239 -28.37 12.74 2.67
CA ARG A 239 -28.25 14.19 2.43
C ARG A 239 -29.35 14.72 1.50
N THR A 240 -29.89 13.88 0.62
CA THR A 240 -30.94 14.23 -0.35
C THR A 240 -32.20 13.39 -0.15
N ALA A 241 -32.40 12.83 1.05
CA ALA A 241 -33.51 11.93 1.36
C ALA A 241 -34.90 12.55 1.15
N ARG A 242 -34.99 13.89 1.08
CA ARG A 242 -36.23 14.61 0.75
C ARG A 242 -36.57 14.58 -0.74
N GLU A 243 -35.59 14.35 -1.61
CA GLU A 243 -35.73 14.34 -3.06
C GLU A 243 -35.94 12.91 -3.58
N VAL A 244 -35.14 11.96 -3.08
CA VAL A 244 -35.18 10.56 -3.47
C VAL A 244 -35.10 9.72 -2.20
N GLY A 245 -36.18 9.01 -1.91
CA GLY A 245 -36.31 8.16 -0.73
C GLY A 245 -37.45 7.16 -0.92
N PHE A 246 -37.57 6.23 0.01
CA PHE A 246 -38.68 5.30 0.09
C PHE A 246 -39.06 5.10 1.56
N ASN A 247 -40.34 4.83 1.81
CA ASN A 247 -40.78 4.47 3.15
C ASN A 247 -40.73 2.94 3.28
N VAL A 248 -39.89 2.47 4.20
CA VAL A 248 -39.72 1.04 4.49
C VAL A 248 -41.00 0.39 5.03
N LEU A 249 -42.02 1.17 5.41
CA LEU A 249 -43.30 0.67 5.89
C LEU A 249 -44.38 0.57 4.80
N ASP A 250 -44.14 1.12 3.60
CA ASP A 250 -45.15 1.18 2.53
C ASP A 250 -45.57 -0.22 2.02
N TRP A 251 -44.75 -1.24 2.25
CA TRP A 251 -45.09 -2.62 1.87
C TRP A 251 -46.02 -3.32 2.87
N ILE A 252 -46.24 -2.73 4.06
CA ILE A 252 -47.07 -3.30 5.12
C ILE A 252 -48.53 -2.96 4.85
N ASP A 253 -49.31 -3.94 4.44
CA ASP A 253 -50.75 -3.81 4.35
C ASP A 253 -51.38 -3.98 5.73
N VAL A 254 -51.73 -2.86 6.37
CA VAL A 254 -52.35 -2.84 7.70
C VAL A 254 -53.73 -3.53 7.76
N SER A 255 -54.35 -3.82 6.62
CA SER A 255 -55.60 -4.58 6.55
C SER A 255 -55.37 -6.10 6.48
N SER A 256 -54.13 -6.53 6.20
CA SER A 256 -53.75 -7.93 6.17
C SER A 256 -53.57 -8.48 7.59
N PRO A 257 -54.05 -9.71 7.87
CA PRO A 257 -53.74 -10.38 9.13
C PRO A 257 -52.25 -10.68 9.32
N LEU A 258 -51.41 -10.48 8.30
CA LEU A 258 -49.95 -10.62 8.38
C LEU A 258 -49.22 -9.36 8.85
N ALA A 259 -49.92 -8.21 8.95
CA ALA A 259 -49.29 -6.92 9.23
C ALA A 259 -48.43 -6.93 10.51
N GLU A 260 -48.88 -7.60 11.56
CA GLU A 260 -48.14 -7.67 12.83
C GLU A 260 -46.86 -8.53 12.72
N ILE A 261 -46.86 -9.55 11.86
CA ILE A 261 -45.67 -10.36 11.56
C ILE A 261 -44.70 -9.56 10.70
N ASP A 262 -45.21 -8.82 9.70
CA ASP A 262 -44.43 -8.00 8.79
C ASP A 262 -43.67 -6.86 9.51
N VAL A 263 -44.21 -6.35 10.63
CA VAL A 263 -43.55 -5.36 11.49
C VAL A 263 -42.41 -5.97 12.33
N GLN A 264 -42.46 -7.27 12.64
CA GLN A 264 -41.49 -7.95 13.52
C GLN A 264 -40.29 -8.56 12.79
N ALA A 265 -40.38 -8.73 11.47
CA ALA A 265 -39.33 -9.32 10.63
C ALA A 265 -38.13 -8.37 10.40
#